data_AF-A0A918S2F0-F1
#
_entry.id   AF-A0A918S2F0-F1
#
_cell.length_a   1.000
_cell.length_b   1.000
_cell.length_c   1.000
_cell.angle_alpha   90.00
_cell.angle_beta   90.00
_cell.angle_gamma   90.00
#
_symmetry.space_group_name_H-M   'P 1'
#
loop_
_entity.id
_entity.type
_entity.pdbx_description
1 polymer ?
#
loop_
_entity_poly.entity_id
_entity_poly.type
_entity_poly.pdbx_seq_one_letter_code
_entity_poly.pdbx_strand_id
1 'polypeptide(L)' 'MNKLMTIAELQSRTEAELRALFRQATLALARTATGTPERRNNLATLENISRAIAVGPGRGR' A
#
# COMPACT_ATOMS: atom_id res chain seq x y z
N MET A 1 -2.08 8.66 5.80
CA MET A 1 -0.87 8.16 5.13
C MET A 1 -0.83 8.94 3.84
N ASN A 2 0.09 9.88 3.67
CA ASN A 2 0.01 10.85 2.56
C ASN A 2 1.14 10.64 1.55
N LYS A 3 1.78 9.47 1.62
CA LYS A 3 2.95 9.09 0.84
C LYS A 3 2.59 7.89 -0.03
N LEU A 4 2.87 8.03 -1.32
CA LEU A 4 2.86 6.92 -2.26
C LEU A 4 3.95 5.92 -1.86
N MET A 5 3.58 4.66 -1.64
CA MET A 5 4.55 3.59 -1.40
C MET A 5 4.79 2.81 -2.68
N THR A 6 6.06 2.65 -3.04
CA THR A 6 6.47 1.87 -4.22
C THR A 6 6.49 0.37 -3.92
N ILE A 7 6.42 -0.46 -4.96
CA ILE A 7 6.50 -1.92 -4.82
C ILE A 7 7.83 -2.35 -4.19
N ALA A 8 8.95 -1.69 -4.55
CA ALA A 8 10.26 -2.00 -3.99
C ALA A 8 10.33 -1.78 -2.46
N GLU A 9 9.74 -0.70 -1.96
CA GLU A 9 9.64 -0.42 -0.50
C GLU A 9 8.74 -1.43 0.25
N LEU A 10 7.85 -2.11 -0.46
CA LEU A 10 6.90 -3.07 0.09
C LEU A 10 7.45 -4.50 0.04
N GLN A 11 8.24 -4.84 -0.98
CA GLN A 11 8.86 -6.17 -1.12
C GLN A 11 9.85 -6.51 0.00
N SER A 12 10.46 -5.51 0.63
CA SER A 12 11.35 -5.71 1.77
C SER A 12 10.61 -5.91 3.10
N ARG A 13 9.27 -5.86 3.10
CA ARG A 13 8.45 -5.96 4.31
C ARG A 13 7.89 -7.37 4.48
N THR A 14 7.60 -7.72 5.71
CA THR A 14 6.92 -8.97 6.06
C THR A 14 5.45 -8.91 5.67
N GLU A 15 4.81 -10.07 5.54
CA GLU A 15 3.38 -10.16 5.24
C GLU A 15 2.52 -9.47 6.33
N ALA A 16 2.91 -9.59 7.59
CA ALA A 16 2.22 -8.95 8.72
C ALA A 16 2.24 -7.41 8.58
N GLU A 17 3.39 -6.84 8.21
CA GLU A 17 3.52 -5.41 7.95
C GLU A 17 2.72 -4.98 6.73
N LEU A 18 2.74 -5.75 5.64
CA LEU A 18 1.93 -5.47 4.45
C LEU A 18 0.43 -5.44 4.77
N ARG A 19 -0.06 -6.42 5.55
CA ARG A 19 -1.46 -6.45 6.01
C ARG A 19 -1.79 -5.27 6.92
N ALA A 20 -0.87 -4.85 7.79
CA ALA A 20 -1.06 -3.68 8.65
C ALA A 20 -1.15 -2.39 7.82
N LEU A 21 -0.26 -2.21 6.85
CA LEU A 21 -0.26 -1.06 5.93
C LEU A 21 -1.52 -1.03 5.08
N PHE A 22 -1.99 -2.18 4.61
CA PHE A 22 -3.22 -2.27 3.84
C PHE A 22 -4.40 -1.72 4.65
N ARG A 23 -4.55 -2.13 5.92
CA ARG A 23 -5.58 -1.59 6.81
C ARG A 23 -5.44 -0.08 7.04
N GLN A 24 -4.22 0.40 7.28
CA GLN A 24 -3.96 1.83 7.47
C GLN A 24 -4.27 2.66 6.23
N ALA A 25 -3.91 2.16 5.05
CA ALA A 25 -4.17 2.81 3.77
C ALA A 25 -5.67 2.85 3.46
N THR A 26 -6.42 1.79 3.76
CA THR A 26 -7.90 1.78 3.63
C THR A 26 -8.56 2.80 4.55
N LEU A 27 -8.14 2.88 5.81
CA LEU A 27 -8.66 3.88 6.76
C LEU A 27 -8.27 5.31 6.34
N ALA A 28 -7.07 5.50 5.79
CA ALA A 28 -6.66 6.80 5.25
C ALA A 28 -7.52 7.19 4.03
N LEU A 29 -7.73 6.27 3.09
CA LEU A 29 -8.54 6.50 1.90
C LEU A 29 -9.98 6.92 2.26
N ALA A 30 -10.59 6.26 3.26
CA ALA A 30 -11.93 6.58 3.75
C ALA A 30 -12.06 8.03 4.26
N ARG A 31 -10.96 8.63 4.72
CA ARG A 31 -10.91 10.02 5.21
C ARG A 31 -10.54 11.04 4.12
N THR A 32 -10.17 10.60 2.92
CA THR A 32 -9.78 11.51 1.83
C THR A 32 -10.95 11.86 0.92
N ALA A 33 -11.08 13.16 0.59
CA ALA A 33 -12.04 13.64 -0.39
C ALA A 33 -11.73 13.09 -1.80
N THR A 34 -12.79 12.88 -2.59
CA THR A 34 -12.69 12.44 -3.98
C THR A 34 -11.96 13.46 -4.85
N GLY A 35 -11.25 13.00 -5.87
CA GLY A 35 -10.53 13.88 -6.82
C GLY A 35 -9.23 14.48 -6.29
N THR A 36 -8.86 14.25 -5.03
CA THR A 36 -7.62 14.78 -4.46
C THR A 36 -6.39 13.97 -4.91
N PRO A 37 -5.22 14.60 -5.06
CA PRO A 37 -3.95 13.89 -5.26
C PRO A 37 -3.67 12.88 -4.15
N GLU A 38 -4.05 13.20 -2.92
CA GLU A 38 -3.90 12.31 -1.76
C GLU A 38 -4.71 11.01 -1.92
N ARG A 39 -5.95 11.11 -2.40
CA ARG A 39 -6.78 9.92 -2.70
C ARG A 39 -6.13 9.05 -3.77
N ARG A 40 -5.59 9.65 -4.83
CA ARG A 40 -4.87 8.91 -5.89
C ARG A 40 -3.64 8.18 -5.33
N ASN A 41 -2.86 8.84 -4.49
CA ASN A 41 -1.69 8.23 -3.85
C ASN A 41 -2.07 7.06 -2.92
N ASN A 42 -3.18 7.20 -2.18
CA ASN A 42 -3.70 6.13 -1.32
C ASN A 42 -4.19 4.92 -2.11
N LEU A 43 -4.90 5.14 -3.24
CA LEU A 43 -5.32 4.06 -4.13
C LEU A 43 -4.12 3.32 -4.74
N ALA A 44 -3.15 4.07 -5.30
CA ALA A 44 -1.94 3.47 -5.86
C ALA A 44 -1.14 2.67 -4.81
N THR A 45 -1.09 3.17 -3.58
CA THR A 45 -0.45 2.45 -2.46
C THR A 45 -1.17 1.15 -2.12
N LEU A 46 -2.51 1.14 -2.09
CA LEU A 46 -3.30 -0.09 -1.86
C LEU A 46 -3.06 -1.13 -2.94
N GLU A 47 -3.02 -0.72 -4.21
CA GLU A 47 -2.70 -1.60 -5.33
C GLU A 47 -1.29 -2.19 -5.21
N ASN A 48 -0.31 -1.37 -4.86
CA ASN A 48 1.06 -1.82 -4.68
C ASN A 48 1.20 -2.82 -3.51
N ILE A 49 0.50 -2.58 -2.39
CA ILE A 49 0.47 -3.52 -1.25
C ILE A 49 -0.20 -4.83 -1.65
N SER A 50 -1.33 -4.77 -2.38
CA SER A 50 -2.01 -5.96 -2.86
C SER A 50 -1.11 -6.80 -3.77
N ARG A 51 -0.37 -6.16 -4.70
CA ARG A 51 0.63 -6.83 -5.54
C ARG A 51 1.75 -7.44 -4.71
N ALA A 52 2.27 -6.72 -3.72
CA ALA A 52 3.35 -7.23 -2.86
C ALA A 52 2.91 -8.48 -2.06
N ILE A 53 1.67 -8.50 -1.56
CA ILE A 53 1.09 -9.67 -0.89
C ILE A 53 0.94 -10.84 -1.87
N ALA A 54 0.44 -10.60 -3.09
CA ALA A 54 0.23 -11.63 -4.09
C ALA A 54 1.53 -12.28 -4.60
N VAL A 55 2.60 -11.50 -4.73
CA VAL A 55 3.94 -12.00 -5.13
C VAL A 55 4.58 -12.81 -4.00
N GLY A 56 4.22 -12.53 -2.75
CA GLY A 56 4.79 -13.13 -1.55
C GLY A 56 6.10 -12.44 -1.13
N PRO A 57 6.25 -12.05 0.14
CA PRO A 57 7.50 -11.46 0.63
C PRO A 57 8.62 -12.49 0.49
N GLY A 58 9.69 -12.15 -0.24
CA GLY A 58 10.86 -13.01 -0.45
C GLY A 58 10.90 -13.80 -1.76
N ARG A 59 9.91 -13.71 -2.64
CA ARG A 59 9.94 -14.35 -3.99
C ARG A 59 10.62 -13.50 -5.09
N GLY A 60 11.38 -12.49 -4.69
CA GLY A 60 12.16 -11.62 -5.55
C GLY A 60 13.64 -11.68 -5.19
N ARG A 61 14.23 -12.88 -5.20
CA ARG A 61 15.68 -13.10 -5.32
C ARG A 61 15.92 -14.33 -6.16
#